data_AF-A0A0D9AF11-F1
#
_entry.id   AF-A0A0D9AF11-F1
#
_cell.length_a   1.000
_cell.length_b   1.000
_cell.length_c   1.000
_cell.angle_alpha   90.00
_cell.angle_beta   90.00
_cell.angle_gamma   90.00
#
_symmetry.space_group_name_H-M   'P 1'
#
loop_
_entity.id
_entity.type
_entity.pdbx_description
1 polymer ?
#
loop_
_entity_poly.entity_id
_entity_poly.type
_entity_poly.pdbx_seq_one_letter_code
_entity_poly.pdbx_strand_id
1 'polypeptide(L)'
;MPELLQATLLAFSGLSSAIWIGTARRGYGEPDQPALFCALLAFSLAGGTGACAAVRLAIGLDTLEAERWLMQATLLLGLPLVGVVALTLGRKWTWSRPTWGRIVIGLCAFFELARQLGWSAPYALTLGLLSALLVLYAGLLQWPARLQASAGVAGSALMLALLPWTGLSIGPNPLGAYQQFWLALACPIIAWMLLNLPGNLREEHSAPA
;
A
#
# COMPACT_ATOMS: atom_id res chain seq x y z
N MET A 1 18.22 6.52 13.02
CA MET A 1 18.66 5.63 11.92
C MET A 1 19.13 6.47 10.75
N PRO A 2 20.21 6.11 10.04
CA PRO A 2 20.68 6.89 8.89
C PRO A 2 19.63 6.87 7.77
N GLU A 3 19.38 8.00 7.11
CA GLU A 3 18.38 8.13 6.04
C GLU A 3 18.60 7.12 4.90
N LEU A 4 19.87 6.86 4.56
CA LEU A 4 20.25 5.87 3.56
C LEU A 4 19.76 4.45 3.90
N LEU A 5 19.77 4.08 5.20
CA LEU A 5 19.26 2.78 5.63
C LEU A 5 17.74 2.71 5.45
N GLN A 6 17.00 3.77 5.76
CA GLN A 6 15.56 3.78 5.55
C GLN A 6 15.21 3.67 4.05
N ALA A 7 15.93 4.41 3.21
CA ALA A 7 15.74 4.41 1.76
C ALA A 7 16.00 3.03 1.14
N THR A 8 17.12 2.41 1.51
CA THR A 8 17.50 1.08 1.01
C THR A 8 16.56 -0.01 1.51
N LEU A 9 16.13 0.04 2.78
CA LEU A 9 15.12 -0.87 3.31
C LEU A 9 13.79 -0.74 2.57
N LEU A 10 13.31 0.48 2.32
CA LEU A 10 12.07 0.72 1.59
C LEU A 10 12.17 0.25 0.13
N ALA A 11 13.30 0.52 -0.53
CA ALA A 11 13.55 0.05 -1.89
C ALA A 11 13.45 -1.48 -1.96
N PHE A 12 14.19 -2.15 -1.07
CA PHE A 12 14.24 -3.60 -1.03
C PHE A 12 12.89 -4.22 -0.68
N SER A 13 12.23 -3.74 0.38
CA SER A 13 10.96 -4.32 0.84
C SER A 13 9.80 -4.01 -0.09
N GLY A 14 9.75 -2.81 -0.68
CA GLY A 14 8.77 -2.43 -1.69
C GLY A 14 8.92 -3.24 -2.97
N LEU A 15 10.14 -3.34 -3.51
CA LEU A 15 10.41 -4.10 -4.74
C LEU A 15 10.21 -5.61 -4.54
N SER A 16 10.69 -6.18 -3.42
CA SER A 16 10.46 -7.60 -3.13
C SER A 16 8.98 -7.92 -2.97
N SER A 17 8.21 -7.04 -2.30
CA SER A 17 6.74 -7.17 -2.21
C SER A 17 6.08 -7.08 -3.58
N ALA A 18 6.50 -6.14 -4.44
CA ALA A 18 5.98 -6.02 -5.80
C ALA A 18 6.28 -7.26 -6.66
N ILE A 19 7.51 -7.80 -6.58
CA ILE A 19 7.92 -9.03 -7.25
C ILE A 19 7.12 -10.22 -6.72
N TRP A 20 6.91 -10.32 -5.41
CA TRP A 20 6.13 -11.39 -4.81
C TRP A 20 4.67 -11.39 -5.28
N ILE A 21 4.02 -10.22 -5.26
CA ILE A 21 2.67 -10.07 -5.82
C ILE A 21 2.65 -10.37 -7.32
N GLY A 22 3.63 -9.87 -8.08
CA GLY A 22 3.70 -10.03 -9.53
C GLY A 22 3.92 -11.48 -9.97
N THR A 23 4.76 -12.22 -9.26
CA THR A 23 4.98 -13.66 -9.50
C THR A 23 3.76 -14.47 -9.11
N ALA A 24 3.14 -14.15 -7.97
CA ALA A 24 1.93 -14.84 -7.52
C ALA A 24 0.74 -14.58 -8.46
N ARG A 25 0.59 -13.34 -8.97
CA ARG A 25 -0.50 -12.90 -9.89
C ARG A 25 -0.72 -13.84 -11.08
N ARG A 26 0.34 -14.48 -11.60
CA ARG A 26 0.26 -15.41 -12.75
C ARG A 26 -0.53 -16.69 -12.46
N GLY A 27 -0.64 -17.09 -11.20
CA GLY A 27 -1.37 -18.29 -10.77
C GLY A 27 -2.79 -18.02 -10.26
N TYR A 28 -3.31 -16.80 -10.41
CA TYR A 28 -4.66 -16.44 -9.98
C TYR A 28 -5.60 -16.28 -11.17
N GLY A 29 -6.86 -16.60 -10.92
CA GLY A 29 -7.93 -16.44 -11.90
C GLY A 29 -8.04 -15.01 -12.42
N GLU A 30 -8.53 -14.89 -13.65
CA GLU A 30 -8.81 -13.63 -14.35
C GLU A 30 -9.54 -12.56 -13.48
N PRO A 31 -10.49 -12.88 -12.58
CA PRO A 31 -11.19 -11.86 -11.79
C PRO A 31 -10.33 -11.13 -10.74
N ASP A 32 -9.29 -11.76 -10.19
CA ASP A 32 -8.49 -11.19 -9.09
C ASP A 32 -7.20 -10.49 -9.58
N GLN A 33 -6.78 -10.80 -10.81
CA GLN A 33 -5.64 -10.16 -11.46
C GLN A 33 -5.62 -8.63 -11.42
N PRO A 34 -6.72 -7.89 -11.64
CA PRO A 34 -6.69 -6.43 -11.59
C PRO A 34 -6.48 -5.90 -10.16
N ALA A 35 -7.00 -6.58 -9.14
CA ALA A 35 -6.76 -6.24 -7.74
C ALA A 35 -5.26 -6.39 -7.40
N LEU A 36 -4.66 -7.52 -7.79
CA LEU A 36 -3.23 -7.76 -7.58
C LEU A 36 -2.35 -6.82 -8.41
N PHE A 37 -2.82 -6.35 -9.58
CA PHE A 37 -2.13 -5.30 -10.33
C PHE A 37 -2.10 -3.97 -9.57
N CYS A 38 -3.23 -3.57 -8.96
CA CYS A 38 -3.28 -2.37 -8.11
C CYS A 38 -2.35 -2.48 -6.88
N ALA A 39 -2.28 -3.66 -6.25
CA ALA A 39 -1.33 -3.91 -5.17
C ALA A 39 0.13 -3.83 -5.67
N LEU A 40 0.43 -4.43 -6.83
CA LEU A 40 1.76 -4.34 -7.45
C LEU A 40 2.15 -2.89 -7.73
N LEU A 41 1.24 -2.09 -8.29
CA LEU A 41 1.46 -0.66 -8.51
C LEU A 41 1.80 0.06 -7.20
N ALA A 42 1.03 -0.17 -6.14
CA ALA A 42 1.27 0.44 -4.84
C ALA A 42 2.66 0.11 -4.27
N PHE A 43 3.06 -1.17 -4.31
CA PHE A 43 4.39 -1.59 -3.82
C PHE A 43 5.53 -1.11 -4.72
N SER A 44 5.28 -0.96 -6.02
CA SER A 44 6.26 -0.41 -6.97
C SER A 44 6.51 1.07 -6.73
N LEU A 45 5.47 1.86 -6.39
CA LEU A 45 5.62 3.26 -5.99
C LEU A 45 6.46 3.39 -4.71
N ALA A 46 6.19 2.55 -3.71
CA ALA A 46 6.95 2.52 -2.47
C ALA A 46 8.43 2.14 -2.73
N GLY A 47 8.66 1.06 -3.49
CA GLY A 47 10.01 0.63 -3.87
C GLY A 47 10.77 1.69 -4.67
N GLY A 48 10.10 2.34 -5.62
CA GLY A 48 10.66 3.44 -6.40
C GLY A 48 11.04 4.65 -5.54
N THR A 49 10.20 4.99 -4.55
CA THR A 49 10.50 6.07 -3.58
C THR A 49 11.80 5.78 -2.85
N GLY A 50 11.95 4.58 -2.28
CA GLY A 50 13.18 4.15 -1.61
C GLY A 50 14.39 4.12 -2.54
N ALA A 51 14.21 3.65 -3.78
CA ALA A 51 15.28 3.57 -4.77
C ALA A 51 15.79 4.97 -5.17
N CYS A 52 14.90 5.92 -5.44
CA CYS A 52 15.27 7.31 -5.73
C CYS A 52 16.02 7.92 -4.55
N ALA A 53 15.52 7.76 -3.32
CA ALA A 53 16.18 8.25 -2.11
C ALA A 53 17.57 7.62 -1.91
N ALA A 54 17.70 6.30 -2.12
CA ALA A 54 18.96 5.60 -1.96
C ALA A 54 20.00 6.03 -3.01
N VAL A 55 19.58 6.20 -4.27
CA VAL A 55 20.42 6.71 -5.35
C VAL A 55 20.93 8.12 -5.05
N ARG A 56 20.05 9.02 -4.58
CA ARG A 56 20.44 10.37 -4.17
C ARG A 56 21.48 10.37 -3.06
N LEU A 57 21.24 9.57 -2.02
CA LEU A 57 22.06 9.56 -0.81
C LEU A 57 23.38 8.81 -0.99
N ALA A 58 23.43 7.75 -1.81
CA ALA A 58 24.62 6.94 -2.02
C ALA A 58 25.49 7.42 -3.20
N ILE A 59 24.86 7.89 -4.28
CA ILE A 59 25.53 8.21 -5.55
C ILE A 59 25.60 9.73 -5.80
N GLY A 60 24.74 10.52 -5.14
CA GLY A 60 24.70 11.98 -5.31
C GLY A 60 23.97 12.46 -6.57
N LEU A 61 23.23 11.57 -7.25
CA LEU A 61 22.35 11.92 -8.37
C LEU A 61 21.13 12.72 -7.88
N ASP A 62 20.76 13.78 -8.59
CA ASP A 62 19.59 14.57 -8.22
C ASP A 62 18.28 13.87 -8.62
N THR A 63 17.75 13.10 -7.68
CA THR A 63 16.45 12.40 -7.79
C THR A 63 15.45 12.91 -6.75
N LEU A 64 15.71 14.06 -6.13
CA LEU A 64 14.90 14.57 -5.01
C LEU A 64 13.45 14.83 -5.41
N GLU A 65 13.25 15.41 -6.60
CA GLU A 65 11.91 15.65 -7.10
C GLU A 65 11.18 14.33 -7.33
N ALA A 66 11.77 13.39 -8.08
CA ALA A 66 11.20 12.06 -8.31
C ALA A 66 10.85 11.34 -7.00
N GLU A 67 11.74 11.38 -6.00
CA GLU A 67 11.50 10.85 -4.66
C GLU A 67 10.22 11.44 -4.03
N ARG A 68 10.05 12.77 -4.08
CA ARG A 68 8.87 13.45 -3.51
C ARG A 68 7.59 13.09 -4.23
N TRP A 69 7.59 13.05 -5.56
CA TRP A 69 6.43 12.68 -6.36
C TRP A 69 6.03 11.21 -6.10
N LEU A 70 6.99 10.30 -6.04
CA LEU A 70 6.73 8.88 -5.74
C LEU A 70 6.27 8.67 -4.29
N MET A 71 6.82 9.40 -3.33
CA MET A 71 6.36 9.37 -1.94
C MET A 71 4.89 9.82 -1.85
N GLN A 72 4.54 10.95 -2.48
CA GLN A 72 3.16 11.42 -2.52
C GLN A 72 2.22 10.42 -3.19
N ALA A 73 2.62 9.85 -4.33
CA ALA A 73 1.84 8.82 -5.01
C ALA A 73 1.67 7.56 -4.14
N THR A 74 2.70 7.15 -3.41
CA THR A 74 2.63 6.00 -2.49
C THR A 74 1.55 6.23 -1.41
N LEU A 75 1.52 7.42 -0.81
CA LEU A 75 0.59 7.73 0.28
C LEU A 75 -0.84 7.99 -0.21
N LEU A 76 -1.01 8.69 -1.33
CA LEU A 76 -2.31 9.18 -1.80
C LEU A 76 -2.97 8.29 -2.85
N LEU A 77 -2.21 7.37 -3.45
CA LEU A 77 -2.72 6.41 -4.43
C LEU A 77 -2.40 4.96 -4.02
N GLY A 78 -1.15 4.67 -3.63
CA GLY A 78 -0.72 3.32 -3.27
C GLY A 78 -1.46 2.73 -2.06
N LEU A 79 -1.40 3.40 -0.90
CA LEU A 79 -2.04 2.96 0.34
C LEU A 79 -3.57 2.79 0.21
N PRO A 80 -4.32 3.71 -0.43
CA PRO A 80 -5.76 3.53 -0.68
C PRO A 80 -6.06 2.34 -1.57
N LEU A 81 -5.29 2.14 -2.64
CA LEU A 81 -5.45 0.97 -3.50
C LEU A 81 -5.24 -0.33 -2.73
N VAL A 82 -4.20 -0.40 -1.89
CA VAL A 82 -3.97 -1.54 -1.00
C VAL A 82 -5.17 -1.80 -0.08
N GLY A 83 -5.75 -0.76 0.53
CA GLY A 83 -6.93 -0.91 1.38
C GLY A 83 -8.14 -1.47 0.62
N VAL A 84 -8.39 -0.96 -0.59
CA VAL A 84 -9.47 -1.45 -1.45
C VAL A 84 -9.22 -2.90 -1.89
N VAL A 85 -8.00 -3.25 -2.27
CA VAL A 85 -7.60 -4.63 -2.62
C VAL A 85 -7.79 -5.57 -1.43
N ALA A 86 -7.39 -5.16 -0.24
CA ALA A 86 -7.60 -5.93 0.98
C ALA A 86 -9.08 -6.19 1.24
N LEU A 87 -9.94 -5.17 1.09
CA LEU A 87 -11.37 -5.31 1.23
C LEU A 87 -11.96 -6.29 0.21
N THR A 88 -11.63 -6.13 -1.07
CA THR A 88 -12.21 -6.96 -2.14
C THR A 88 -11.79 -8.42 -1.98
N LEU A 89 -10.50 -8.69 -1.72
CA LEU A 89 -10.02 -10.05 -1.49
C LEU A 89 -10.56 -10.65 -0.19
N GLY A 90 -10.64 -9.84 0.89
CA GLY A 90 -11.16 -10.28 2.18
C GLY A 90 -12.64 -10.64 2.14
N ARG A 91 -13.43 -9.96 1.30
CA ARG A 91 -14.87 -10.21 1.09
C ARG A 91 -15.17 -11.13 -0.09
N LYS A 92 -14.17 -11.61 -0.82
CA LYS A 92 -14.32 -12.39 -2.07
C LYS A 92 -15.17 -11.67 -3.13
N TRP A 93 -15.03 -10.34 -3.21
CA TRP A 93 -15.72 -9.55 -4.22
C TRP A 93 -14.99 -9.58 -5.55
N THR A 94 -15.70 -9.97 -6.59
CA THR A 94 -15.19 -9.98 -7.95
C THR A 94 -15.61 -8.69 -8.65
N TRP A 95 -14.63 -7.84 -8.95
CA TRP A 95 -14.85 -6.58 -9.65
C TRP A 95 -14.29 -6.64 -11.06
N SER A 96 -15.05 -6.08 -12.01
CA SER A 96 -14.61 -5.97 -13.40
C SER A 96 -13.35 -5.10 -13.53
N ARG A 97 -12.52 -5.34 -14.56
CA ARG A 97 -11.36 -4.49 -14.87
C ARG A 97 -11.70 -2.99 -14.98
N PRO A 98 -12.82 -2.59 -15.62
CA PRO A 98 -13.23 -1.17 -15.64
C PRO A 98 -13.47 -0.57 -14.25
N THR A 99 -13.96 -1.35 -13.28
CA THR A 99 -14.18 -0.87 -11.91
C THR A 99 -12.87 -0.45 -11.26
N TRP A 100 -11.81 -1.24 -11.39
CA TRP A 100 -10.47 -0.90 -10.90
C TRP A 100 -9.91 0.34 -11.56
N GLY A 101 -10.09 0.49 -12.88
CA GLY A 101 -9.72 1.72 -13.60
C GLY A 101 -10.43 2.97 -13.05
N ARG A 102 -11.75 2.87 -12.78
CA ARG A 102 -12.52 3.97 -12.18
C ARG A 102 -12.04 4.34 -10.79
N ILE A 103 -11.57 3.38 -9.99
CA ILE A 103 -11.03 3.65 -8.66
C ILE A 103 -9.72 4.42 -8.75
N VAL A 104 -8.80 3.99 -9.62
CA VAL A 104 -7.53 4.71 -9.85
C VAL A 104 -7.79 6.13 -10.34
N ILE A 105 -8.64 6.28 -11.37
CA ILE A 105 -9.00 7.59 -11.91
C ILE A 105 -9.71 8.45 -10.87
N GLY A 106 -10.62 7.86 -10.08
CA GLY A 106 -11.33 8.53 -9.00
C GLY A 106 -10.38 9.08 -7.95
N LEU A 107 -9.43 8.26 -7.47
CA LEU A 107 -8.41 8.68 -6.51
C LEU A 107 -7.58 9.86 -7.04
N CYS A 108 -7.17 9.81 -8.32
CA CYS A 108 -6.45 10.92 -8.96
C CYS A 108 -7.31 12.19 -9.07
N ALA A 109 -8.57 12.05 -9.49
CA ALA A 109 -9.49 13.18 -9.66
C ALA A 109 -9.84 13.84 -8.32
N PHE A 110 -10.12 13.05 -7.28
CA PHE A 110 -10.40 13.57 -5.94
C PHE A 110 -9.15 14.20 -5.30
N PHE A 111 -7.96 13.65 -5.56
CA PHE A 111 -6.71 14.30 -5.16
C PHE A 111 -6.58 15.70 -5.79
N GLU A 112 -6.78 15.81 -7.10
CA GLU A 112 -6.71 17.10 -7.79
C GLU A 112 -7.79 18.08 -7.32
N LEU A 113 -9.01 17.60 -7.08
CA LEU A 113 -10.08 18.42 -6.52
C LEU A 113 -9.71 18.93 -5.12
N ALA A 114 -9.22 18.05 -4.24
CA ALA A 114 -8.79 18.44 -2.90
C ALA A 114 -7.62 19.43 -2.94
N ARG A 115 -6.70 19.28 -3.89
CA ARG A 115 -5.60 20.22 -4.14
C ARG A 115 -6.11 21.59 -4.56
N GLN A 116 -7.05 21.65 -5.49
CA GLN A 116 -7.64 22.90 -5.97
C GLN A 116 -8.45 23.63 -4.88
N LEU A 117 -9.14 22.89 -4.01
CA LEU A 117 -9.92 23.45 -2.90
C LEU A 117 -9.07 23.81 -1.66
N GLY A 118 -7.75 23.57 -1.68
CA GLY A 118 -6.88 23.79 -0.53
C GLY A 118 -7.12 22.80 0.63
N TRP A 119 -7.77 21.66 0.37
CA TRP A 119 -8.15 20.63 1.34
C TRP A 119 -7.18 19.43 1.35
N SER A 120 -5.96 19.61 0.86
CA SER A 120 -4.98 18.51 0.73
C SER A 120 -4.67 17.81 2.06
N ALA A 121 -4.53 18.56 3.15
CA ALA A 121 -4.24 18.00 4.48
C ALA A 121 -5.39 17.13 5.03
N PRO A 122 -6.64 17.62 5.16
CA PRO A 122 -7.74 16.78 5.62
C PRO A 122 -8.05 15.62 4.66
N TYR A 123 -7.85 15.81 3.35
CA TYR A 123 -7.97 14.74 2.36
C TYR A 123 -6.97 13.61 2.63
N ALA A 124 -5.67 13.94 2.78
CA ALA A 124 -4.63 12.95 3.04
C ALA A 124 -4.87 12.18 4.35
N LEU A 125 -5.27 12.89 5.42
CA LEU A 125 -5.60 12.26 6.71
C LEU A 125 -6.79 11.30 6.58
N THR A 126 -7.90 11.77 6.00
CA THR A 126 -9.13 10.99 5.84
C THR A 126 -8.88 9.75 4.99
N LEU A 127 -8.17 9.92 3.88
CA LEU A 127 -7.89 8.85 2.95
C LEU A 127 -6.94 7.81 3.57
N GLY A 128 -5.90 8.25 4.27
CA GLY A 128 -5.00 7.33 4.98
C GLY A 128 -5.71 6.57 6.11
N LEU A 129 -6.57 7.24 6.88
CA LEU A 129 -7.39 6.60 7.93
C LEU A 129 -8.32 5.54 7.33
N LEU A 130 -9.03 5.90 6.25
CA LEU A 130 -9.91 4.96 5.56
C LEU A 130 -9.13 3.75 5.05
N SER A 131 -7.95 3.97 4.46
CA SER A 131 -7.07 2.91 3.96
C SER A 131 -6.65 1.95 5.08
N ALA A 132 -6.22 2.49 6.24
CA ALA A 132 -5.85 1.69 7.39
C ALA A 132 -7.05 0.90 7.96
N LEU A 133 -8.23 1.52 8.02
CA LEU A 133 -9.47 0.86 8.44
C LEU A 133 -9.86 -0.28 7.51
N LEU A 134 -9.71 -0.11 6.20
CA LEU A 134 -9.99 -1.18 5.23
C LEU A 134 -9.04 -2.37 5.41
N VAL A 135 -7.75 -2.13 5.63
CA VAL A 135 -6.76 -3.19 5.91
C VAL A 135 -7.07 -3.90 7.23
N LEU A 136 -7.38 -3.14 8.29
CA LEU A 136 -7.78 -3.69 9.59
C LEU A 136 -9.03 -4.57 9.44
N TYR A 137 -10.04 -4.04 8.77
CA TYR A 137 -11.30 -4.71 8.54
C TYR A 137 -11.12 -6.02 7.76
N ALA A 138 -10.34 -5.99 6.68
CA ALA A 138 -10.01 -7.17 5.88
C ALA A 138 -9.29 -8.27 6.69
N GLY A 139 -8.40 -7.88 7.60
CA GLY A 139 -7.72 -8.81 8.51
C GLY A 139 -8.67 -9.39 9.56
N LEU A 140 -9.49 -8.56 10.21
CA LEU A 140 -10.46 -9.01 11.23
C LEU A 140 -11.53 -9.94 10.65
N LEU A 141 -11.91 -9.76 9.39
CA LEU A 141 -12.78 -10.68 8.64
C LEU A 141 -12.25 -12.12 8.58
N GLN A 142 -10.93 -12.31 8.73
CA GLN A 142 -10.31 -13.64 8.67
C GLN A 142 -10.30 -14.37 10.01
N TRP A 143 -10.80 -13.76 11.09
CA TRP A 143 -10.90 -14.43 12.38
C TRP A 143 -11.74 -15.72 12.26
N PRO A 144 -11.29 -16.90 12.74
CA PRO A 144 -10.24 -17.12 13.75
C PRO A 144 -8.82 -17.38 13.22
N ALA A 145 -8.55 -17.17 11.93
CA ALA A 145 -7.22 -17.32 11.35
C ALA A 145 -6.28 -16.21 11.88
N ARG A 146 -5.65 -16.49 13.03
CA ARG A 146 -4.93 -15.49 13.85
C ARG A 146 -3.80 -14.79 13.10
N LEU A 147 -3.13 -15.49 12.18
CA LEU A 147 -2.02 -14.91 11.42
C LEU A 147 -2.50 -13.80 10.47
N GLN A 148 -3.56 -14.04 9.69
CA GLN A 148 -4.13 -13.03 8.79
C GLN A 148 -4.71 -11.85 9.57
N ALA A 149 -5.42 -12.12 10.67
CA ALA A 149 -5.93 -11.07 11.54
C ALA A 149 -4.80 -10.21 12.15
N SER A 150 -3.74 -10.86 12.64
CA SER A 150 -2.57 -10.16 13.19
C SER A 150 -1.83 -9.34 12.15
N ALA A 151 -1.71 -9.84 10.90
CA ALA A 151 -1.09 -9.10 9.81
C ALA A 151 -1.93 -7.89 9.40
N GLY A 152 -3.26 -7.98 9.42
CA GLY A 152 -4.15 -6.83 9.19
C GLY A 152 -4.05 -5.78 10.30
N VAL A 153 -3.97 -6.21 11.56
CA VAL A 153 -3.74 -5.30 12.69
C VAL A 153 -2.36 -4.65 12.60
N ALA A 154 -1.31 -5.41 12.32
CA ALA A 154 0.04 -4.87 12.19
C ALA A 154 0.17 -3.93 10.99
N GLY A 155 -0.35 -4.32 9.83
CA GLY A 155 -0.35 -3.50 8.62
C GLY A 155 -1.12 -2.19 8.80
N SER A 156 -2.32 -2.25 9.39
CA SER A 156 -3.10 -1.04 9.69
C SER A 156 -2.41 -0.14 10.71
N ALA A 157 -1.83 -0.68 11.78
CA ALA A 157 -1.07 0.10 12.76
C ALA A 157 0.13 0.81 12.13
N LEU A 158 0.87 0.13 11.24
CA LEU A 158 1.97 0.73 10.49
C LEU A 158 1.48 1.82 9.53
N MET A 159 0.32 1.65 8.89
CA MET A 159 -0.29 2.70 8.06
C MET A 159 -0.71 3.92 8.89
N LEU A 160 -1.23 3.72 10.11
CA LEU A 160 -1.56 4.83 11.01
C LEU A 160 -0.31 5.62 11.44
N ALA A 161 0.84 4.95 11.60
CA ALA A 161 2.11 5.63 11.89
C ALA A 161 2.56 6.60 10.78
N LEU A 162 2.12 6.34 9.53
CA LEU A 162 2.43 7.15 8.34
C LEU A 162 1.53 8.38 8.19
N LEU A 163 0.45 8.48 8.96
CA LEU A 163 -0.53 9.56 8.79
C LEU A 163 0.10 10.93 9.09
N PRO A 164 -0.26 11.96 8.32
CA PRO A 164 0.08 13.32 8.67
C PRO A 164 -0.82 13.77 9.83
N TRP A 165 -0.36 13.58 11.08
CA TRP A 165 -1.06 14.08 12.29
C TRP A 165 -1.09 15.62 12.39
N THR A 166 -0.60 16.31 11.35
CA THR A 166 -0.65 17.77 11.20
C THR A 166 -2.11 18.23 11.07
N GLY A 167 -2.57 19.07 11.99
CA GLY A 167 -3.96 19.58 12.03
C GLY A 167 -4.77 19.07 13.21
N LEU A 168 -4.25 18.10 13.97
CA LEU A 168 -4.73 17.80 15.32
C LEU A 168 -3.94 18.66 16.32
N SER A 169 -4.52 19.00 17.47
CA SER A 169 -3.88 19.78 18.56
C SER A 169 -2.66 19.07 19.20
N ILE A 170 -2.21 17.96 18.60
CA ILE A 170 -1.26 16.98 19.14
C ILE A 170 0.18 17.28 18.65
N GLY A 171 0.40 18.33 17.84
CA GLY A 171 1.72 18.70 17.34
C GLY A 171 2.17 17.89 16.12
N PRO A 172 3.39 18.13 15.59
CA PRO A 172 3.88 17.44 14.41
C PRO A 172 4.06 15.93 14.69
N ASN A 173 3.80 15.08 13.70
CA ASN A 173 3.94 13.63 13.84
C ASN A 173 5.39 13.27 14.26
N PRO A 174 5.64 12.77 15.48
CA PRO A 174 6.99 12.42 15.93
C PRO A 174 7.59 11.25 15.11
N LEU A 175 6.74 10.48 14.42
CA LEU A 175 7.13 9.35 13.58
C LEU A 175 7.46 9.76 12.14
N GLY A 176 7.22 11.02 11.76
CA GLY A 176 7.45 11.52 10.40
C GLY A 176 8.90 11.38 9.94
N ALA A 177 9.87 11.50 10.86
CA ALA A 177 11.30 11.30 10.58
C ALA A 177 11.67 9.84 10.18
N TYR A 178 10.76 8.90 10.42
CA TYR A 178 10.95 7.47 10.15
C TYR A 178 9.95 6.94 9.12
N GLN A 179 9.35 7.83 8.33
CA GLN A 179 8.27 7.48 7.41
C GLN A 179 8.66 6.38 6.40
N GLN A 180 9.86 6.47 5.80
CA GLN A 180 10.34 5.45 4.87
C GLN A 180 10.56 4.10 5.57
N PHE A 181 11.04 4.12 6.83
CA PHE A 181 11.19 2.92 7.63
C PHE A 181 9.85 2.24 7.94
N TRP A 182 8.83 3.01 8.33
CA TRP A 182 7.48 2.47 8.59
C TRP A 182 6.84 1.87 7.33
N LEU A 183 6.98 2.54 6.18
CA LEU A 183 6.58 1.98 4.88
C LEU A 183 7.34 0.69 4.59
N ALA A 184 8.65 0.66 4.87
CA ALA A 184 9.48 -0.49 4.60
C ALA A 184 9.02 -1.74 5.38
N LEU A 185 8.55 -1.56 6.61
CA LEU A 185 7.94 -2.63 7.42
C LEU A 185 6.53 -2.99 6.95
N ALA A 186 5.73 -2.00 6.56
CA ALA A 186 4.34 -2.21 6.14
C ALA A 186 4.25 -3.05 4.86
N CYS A 187 5.09 -2.77 3.87
CA CYS A 187 5.05 -3.42 2.56
C CYS A 187 5.00 -4.96 2.62
N PRO A 188 5.99 -5.66 3.22
CA PRO A 188 6.01 -7.12 3.22
C PRO A 188 4.88 -7.73 4.06
N ILE A 189 4.49 -7.11 5.18
CA ILE A 189 3.40 -7.60 6.04
C ILE A 189 2.07 -7.54 5.28
N ILE A 190 1.80 -6.42 4.62
CA ILE A 190 0.58 -6.24 3.84
C ILE A 190 0.60 -7.15 2.61
N ALA A 191 1.72 -7.23 1.88
CA ALA A 191 1.83 -8.12 0.72
C ALA A 191 1.58 -9.58 1.10
N TRP A 192 2.16 -10.04 2.20
CA TRP A 192 1.88 -11.37 2.75
C TRP A 192 0.40 -11.52 3.11
N MET A 193 -0.21 -10.54 3.79
CA MET A 193 -1.63 -10.59 4.13
C MET A 193 -2.48 -10.75 2.88
N LEU A 194 -2.30 -9.88 1.88
CA LEU A 194 -3.07 -9.90 0.62
C LEU A 194 -2.99 -11.26 -0.07
N LEU A 195 -1.81 -11.88 -0.09
CA LEU A 195 -1.61 -13.19 -0.72
C LEU A 195 -2.27 -14.34 0.03
N ASN A 196 -2.57 -14.16 1.32
CA ASN A 196 -3.18 -15.18 2.19
C ASN A 196 -4.66 -14.90 2.50
N LEU A 197 -5.29 -13.93 1.83
CA LEU A 197 -6.73 -13.68 1.93
C LEU A 197 -7.54 -14.72 1.12
N PRO A 198 -8.76 -15.06 1.53
CA PRO A 198 -9.52 -16.19 0.99
C PRO A 198 -10.14 -15.92 -0.38
N GLY A 199 -10.21 -14.66 -0.84
CA GLY A 199 -10.53 -14.32 -2.22
C GLY A 199 -9.43 -14.75 -3.20
N ASN A 200 -8.27 -15.13 -2.69
CA ASN A 200 -7.09 -15.50 -3.46
C ASN A 200 -7.04 -17.02 -3.67
N LEU A 201 -8.14 -17.60 -4.18
CA LEU A 201 -8.15 -19.03 -4.53
C LEU A 201 -7.17 -19.22 -5.69
N ARG A 202 -5.96 -19.72 -5.37
CA ARG A 202 -5.18 -20.51 -6.32
C ARG A 202 -6.15 -21.51 -6.91
N GLU A 203 -6.25 -21.58 -8.23
CA GLU A 203 -6.97 -22.66 -8.88
C GLU A 203 -6.52 -23.96 -8.21
N GLU A 204 -7.44 -24.60 -7.47
CA GLU A 204 -7.22 -25.95 -7.00
C GLU A 204 -6.98 -26.76 -8.26
N HIS A 205 -5.72 -27.11 -8.48
CA HIS A 205 -5.35 -28.14 -9.42
C HIS A 205 -6.05 -29.40 -8.93
N SER A 206 -7.28 -29.59 -9.41
CA SER A 206 -8.06 -30.79 -9.23
C SER A 206 -7.27 -31.88 -9.94
N ALA A 207 -6.43 -32.59 -9.21
CA ALA A 207 -5.83 -33.82 -9.68
C ALA A 207 -6.99 -34.79 -10.01
N PRO A 208 -7.07 -35.35 -11.22
CA PRO A 208 -7.99 -36.45 -11.45
C PRO A 208 -7.55 -37.66 -10.60
N ALA A 209 -8.48 -38.17 -9.80
CA ALA A 209 -8.38 -39.45 -9.10
C ALA A 209 -8.41 -40.62 -10.09
#